data_AF-A0AAQ0TKS7-F1
#
_entry.id   AF-A0AAQ0TKS7-F1
#
_cell.length_a   1.000
_cell.length_b   1.000
_cell.length_c   1.000
_cell.angle_alpha   90.00
_cell.angle_beta   90.00
_cell.angle_gamma   90.00
#
_symmetry.space_group_name_H-M   'P 1'
#
loop_
_entity.id
_entity.type
_entity.pdbx_description
1 polymer ?
#
loop_
_entity_poly.entity_id
_entity_poly.type
_entity_poly.pdbx_seq_one_letter_code
_entity_poly.pdbx_strand_id
1 'polypeptide(L)'
;MNIDDIRKISLVEFLNQLGYQPTGRDSKGLWFYAPYRSERKPSFHVNPNRQVWFDFGTGAGGDIFSLAGEMSGETDFLRQADYIAEKMRLPVAKPYKPTPFVEEPTFENVEVSRLESHVLLRYLADRGIPKEIAQRYCVQVDYELHGKRYYAVGFRNNANGYELRYPNKYKIQTIIYNQLESSEYSIMLF
;
A
#
# COMPACT_ATOMS: atom_id res chain seq x y z
N MET A 1 33.56 -7.80 12.97
CA MET A 1 32.24 -7.80 13.60
C MET A 1 31.74 -9.21 13.49
N ASN A 2 31.52 -9.87 14.62
CA ASN A 2 30.98 -11.23 14.66
C ASN A 2 29.44 -11.18 14.76
N ILE A 3 28.79 -12.35 14.73
CA ILE A 3 27.31 -12.43 14.78
C ILE A 3 26.75 -11.89 16.11
N ASP A 4 27.45 -12.10 17.22
CA ASP A 4 27.01 -11.62 18.54
C ASP A 4 27.08 -10.10 18.66
N ASP A 5 28.03 -9.47 17.98
CA ASP A 5 28.12 -8.01 17.86
C ASP A 5 26.92 -7.49 17.06
N ILE A 6 26.60 -8.14 15.93
CA ILE A 6 25.48 -7.74 15.05
C ILE A 6 24.14 -7.80 15.79
N ARG A 7 23.91 -8.84 16.60
CA ARG A 7 22.68 -8.98 17.40
C ARG A 7 22.46 -7.86 18.40
N LYS A 8 23.52 -7.14 18.79
CA LYS A 8 23.47 -6.03 19.74
C LYS A 8 23.27 -4.68 19.06
N ILE A 9 23.39 -4.61 17.73
CA ILE A 9 23.16 -3.39 16.99
C ILE A 9 21.70 -3.02 17.10
N SER A 10 21.43 -1.79 17.52
CA SER A 10 20.07 -1.29 17.63
C SER A 10 19.47 -1.15 16.24
N LEU A 11 18.23 -1.63 16.03
CA LEU A 11 17.48 -1.36 14.79
C LEU A 11 17.40 0.14 14.47
N VAL A 12 17.26 0.98 15.49
CA VAL A 12 17.21 2.44 15.32
C VAL A 12 18.57 2.99 14.86
N GLU A 13 19.66 2.47 15.42
CA GLU A 13 21.00 2.85 15.01
C GLU A 13 21.29 2.41 13.58
N PHE A 14 20.92 1.17 13.24
CA PHE A 14 21.06 0.63 11.89
C PHE A 14 20.29 1.45 10.85
N LEU A 15 19.05 1.84 11.14
CA LEU A 15 18.27 2.72 10.26
C LEU A 15 18.88 4.11 10.13
N ASN A 16 19.32 4.71 11.24
CA ASN A 16 20.00 6.02 11.22
C ASN A 16 21.29 5.97 10.41
N GLN A 17 22.07 4.89 10.52
CA GLN A 17 23.28 4.64 9.75
C GLN A 17 22.99 4.64 8.24
N LEU A 18 21.82 4.13 7.85
CA LEU A 18 21.32 4.11 6.48
C LEU A 18 20.61 5.41 6.07
N GLY A 19 20.59 6.42 6.93
CA GLY A 19 20.01 7.74 6.67
C GLY A 19 18.51 7.84 6.97
N TYR A 20 17.87 6.77 7.45
CA TYR A 20 16.45 6.78 7.81
C TYR A 20 16.25 7.37 9.20
N GLN A 21 15.46 8.43 9.28
CA GLN A 21 15.12 9.11 10.53
C GLN A 21 13.67 8.83 10.93
N PRO A 22 13.36 8.80 12.24
CA PRO A 22 11.99 8.65 12.71
C PRO A 22 11.10 9.79 12.18
N THR A 23 9.94 9.43 11.65
CA THR A 23 8.90 10.37 11.18
C THR A 23 7.83 10.62 12.24
N GLY A 24 7.79 9.77 13.27
CA GLY A 24 6.84 9.86 14.38
C GLY A 24 7.17 8.88 15.49
N ARG A 25 6.39 8.94 16.57
CA ARG A 25 6.52 8.06 17.74
C ARG A 25 5.17 7.79 18.38
N ASP A 26 5.06 6.64 19.03
CA ASP A 26 3.94 6.29 19.90
C ASP A 26 4.46 5.68 21.22
N SER A 27 3.56 5.08 22.00
CA SER A 27 3.93 4.43 23.27
C SER A 27 4.74 3.15 23.10
N LYS A 28 4.72 2.54 21.90
CA LYS A 28 5.34 1.24 21.60
C LYS A 28 6.65 1.40 20.83
N GLY A 29 6.90 2.54 20.17
CA GLY A 29 8.10 2.72 19.39
C GLY A 29 8.09 3.93 18.46
N LEU A 30 8.81 3.79 17.35
CA LEU A 30 9.13 4.83 16.39
C LEU A 30 8.60 4.47 15.00
N TRP A 31 8.08 5.46 14.28
CA TRP A 31 7.61 5.32 12.91
C TRP A 31 8.67 5.78 11.91
N PHE A 32 8.78 5.08 10.79
CA PHE A 32 9.68 5.36 9.67
C PHE A 32 8.95 5.13 8.35
N TYR A 33 9.52 5.69 7.28
CA TYR A 33 9.24 5.18 5.94
C TYR A 33 9.87 3.80 5.78
N ALA A 34 9.19 2.88 5.11
CA ALA A 34 9.73 1.55 4.82
C ALA A 34 11.02 1.63 3.99
N PRO A 35 12.13 1.00 4.42
CA PRO A 35 13.46 1.26 3.86
C PRO A 35 13.76 0.54 2.53
N TYR A 36 12.82 -0.28 2.05
CA TYR A 36 12.95 -1.12 0.85
C TYR A 36 11.83 -0.89 -0.18
N ARG A 37 10.92 0.07 0.06
CA ARG A 37 9.84 0.40 -0.88
C ARG A 37 9.41 1.86 -0.76
N SER A 38 8.87 2.41 -1.85
CA SER A 38 8.27 3.75 -1.82
C SER A 38 6.86 3.70 -1.24
N GLU A 39 6.50 4.68 -0.41
CA GLU A 39 5.17 4.77 0.17
C GLU A 39 4.75 6.21 0.45
N ARG A 40 3.44 6.46 0.45
CA ARG A 40 2.87 7.79 0.70
C ARG A 40 2.92 8.20 2.17
N LYS A 41 2.61 7.27 3.07
CA LYS A 41 2.57 7.49 4.52
C LYS A 41 3.49 6.49 5.21
N PRO A 42 4.26 6.92 6.24
CA PRO A 42 5.06 6.03 7.05
C PRO A 42 4.23 4.87 7.59
N SER A 43 4.67 3.64 7.37
CA SER A 43 4.00 2.44 7.90
C SER A 43 4.96 1.42 8.51
N PHE A 44 6.25 1.75 8.58
CA PHE A 44 7.28 0.93 9.20
C PHE A 44 7.45 1.34 10.67
N HIS A 45 7.28 0.39 11.60
CA HIS A 45 7.39 0.62 13.04
C HIS A 45 8.54 -0.16 13.64
N VAL A 46 9.33 0.50 14.48
CA VAL A 46 10.41 -0.13 15.25
C VAL A 46 10.09 -0.01 16.74
N ASN A 47 10.15 -1.14 17.44
CA ASN A 47 10.12 -1.18 18.90
C ASN A 47 11.57 -1.29 19.44
N PRO A 48 12.16 -0.21 19.98
CA PRO A 48 13.57 -0.21 20.39
C PRO A 48 13.83 -1.09 21.62
N ASN A 49 12.83 -1.30 22.48
CA ASN A 49 12.97 -2.12 23.69
C ASN A 49 13.00 -3.61 23.35
N ARG A 50 12.21 -4.01 22.35
CA ARG A 50 12.10 -5.41 21.90
C ARG A 50 13.08 -5.75 20.77
N GLN A 51 13.73 -4.75 20.18
CA GLN A 51 14.58 -4.90 18.99
C GLN A 51 13.87 -5.65 17.86
N VAL A 52 12.60 -5.29 17.63
CA VAL A 52 11.79 -5.80 16.52
C VAL A 52 11.23 -4.68 15.69
N TRP A 53 11.06 -4.95 14.40
CA TRP A 53 10.37 -4.09 13.45
C TRP A 53 9.12 -4.78 12.89
N PHE A 54 8.18 -3.98 12.39
CA PHE A 54 7.01 -4.43 11.66
C PHE A 54 6.61 -3.42 10.60
N ASP A 55 6.35 -3.89 9.38
CA ASP A 55 5.83 -3.11 8.27
C ASP A 55 4.32 -3.34 8.14
N PHE A 56 3.52 -2.34 8.50
CA PHE A 56 2.07 -2.42 8.39
C PHE A 56 1.56 -2.42 6.94
N GLY A 57 2.37 -1.98 5.97
CA GLY A 57 2.01 -2.01 4.55
C GLY A 57 2.14 -3.40 3.91
N THR A 58 3.06 -4.25 4.39
CA THR A 58 3.28 -5.61 3.84
C THR A 58 2.91 -6.73 4.81
N GLY A 59 2.87 -6.45 6.10
CA GLY A 59 2.72 -7.45 7.17
C GLY A 59 4.03 -8.15 7.55
N ALA A 60 5.16 -7.75 6.97
CA ALA A 60 6.48 -8.30 7.30
C ALA A 60 7.00 -7.75 8.64
N GLY A 61 7.90 -8.48 9.29
CA GLY A 61 8.51 -8.05 10.54
C GLY A 61 9.51 -9.06 11.09
N GLY A 62 10.29 -8.63 12.08
CA GLY A 62 11.27 -9.48 12.75
C GLY A 62 12.39 -8.69 13.40
N ASP A 63 13.58 -9.27 13.44
CA ASP A 63 14.81 -8.68 13.98
C ASP A 63 15.67 -7.99 12.90
N ILE A 64 16.87 -7.56 13.27
CA ILE A 64 17.81 -6.90 12.35
C ILE A 64 18.21 -7.76 11.15
N PHE A 65 18.28 -9.09 11.28
CA PHE A 65 18.64 -9.98 10.17
C PHE A 65 17.48 -10.09 9.18
N SER A 66 16.25 -10.24 9.68
CA SER A 66 15.07 -10.20 8.81
C SER A 66 14.95 -8.87 8.07
N LEU A 67 15.26 -7.74 8.72
CA LEU A 67 15.28 -6.44 8.06
C LEU A 67 16.35 -6.38 6.96
N ALA A 68 17.55 -6.87 7.25
CA ALA A 68 18.62 -6.94 6.27
C ALA A 68 18.23 -7.81 5.08
N GLY A 69 17.51 -8.91 5.32
CA GLY A 69 16.96 -9.76 4.27
C GLY A 69 15.99 -9.01 3.37
N GLU A 70 15.01 -8.32 3.93
CA GLU A 70 14.06 -7.50 3.16
C GLU A 70 14.76 -6.38 2.35
N MET A 71 15.77 -5.74 2.94
CA MET A 71 16.48 -4.64 2.28
C MET A 71 17.46 -5.08 1.19
N SER A 72 18.03 -6.28 1.32
CA SER A 72 19.00 -6.82 0.37
C SER A 72 18.39 -7.78 -0.66
N GLY A 73 17.21 -8.33 -0.37
CA GLY A 73 16.62 -9.45 -1.11
C GLY A 73 17.26 -10.80 -0.77
N GLU A 74 18.12 -10.88 0.26
CA GLU A 74 18.82 -12.11 0.63
C GLU A 74 18.05 -12.93 1.66
N THR A 75 17.95 -14.24 1.42
CA THR A 75 17.36 -15.20 2.37
C THR A 75 18.41 -15.92 3.20
N ASP A 76 19.69 -15.87 2.79
CA ASP A 76 20.78 -16.53 3.51
C ASP A 76 21.25 -15.69 4.71
N PHE A 77 21.31 -16.34 5.87
CA PHE A 77 21.63 -15.68 7.13
C PHE A 77 23.04 -15.06 7.15
N LEU A 78 24.03 -15.71 6.53
CA LEU A 78 25.40 -15.18 6.49
C LEU A 78 25.45 -13.94 5.60
N ARG A 79 24.75 -13.95 4.46
CA ARG A 79 24.65 -12.77 3.59
C ARG A 79 23.92 -11.60 4.24
N GLN A 80 22.89 -11.87 5.04
CA GLN A 80 22.23 -10.84 5.85
C GLN A 80 23.19 -10.24 6.88
N ALA A 81 23.99 -11.07 7.55
CA ALA A 81 25.01 -10.61 8.48
C ALA A 81 26.09 -9.75 7.79
N ASP A 82 26.56 -10.18 6.62
CA ASP A 82 27.54 -9.45 5.81
C ASP A 82 26.98 -8.09 5.36
N TYR A 83 25.71 -8.04 4.93
CA TYR A 83 25.03 -6.79 4.60
C TYR A 83 25.03 -5.81 5.77
N ILE A 84 24.64 -6.26 6.97
CA ILE A 84 24.62 -5.39 8.16
C ILE A 84 26.03 -4.89 8.47
N ALA A 85 27.01 -5.80 8.50
CA ALA A 85 28.39 -5.46 8.81
C ALA A 85 29.01 -4.47 7.80
N GLU A 86 28.70 -4.62 6.51
CA GLU A 86 29.10 -3.69 5.46
C GLU A 86 28.52 -2.31 5.73
N LYS A 87 27.19 -2.20 5.90
CA LYS A 87 26.51 -0.90 6.08
C LYS A 87 26.95 -0.17 7.34
N MET A 88 27.24 -0.89 8.41
CA MET A 88 27.72 -0.33 9.67
C MET A 88 29.18 0.16 9.63
N ARG A 89 29.95 -0.21 8.59
CA ARG A 89 31.32 0.29 8.37
C ARG A 89 31.38 1.52 7.46
N LEU A 90 30.32 1.78 6.72
CA LEU A 90 30.25 2.95 5.85
C LEU A 90 30.06 4.23 6.68
N PRO A 91 30.37 5.40 6.14
CA PRO A 91 29.91 6.65 6.73
C PRO A 91 28.38 6.69 6.79
N VAL A 92 27.83 7.36 7.81
CA VAL A 92 26.38 7.58 7.93
C VAL A 92 25.85 8.16 6.62
N ALA A 93 24.83 7.52 6.06
CA ALA A 93 24.25 7.98 4.81
C ALA A 93 23.59 9.35 4.98
N LYS A 94 23.45 10.09 3.89
CA LYS A 94 22.69 11.35 3.90
C LYS A 94 21.24 11.04 4.31
N PRO A 95 20.56 11.97 5.02
CA PRO A 95 19.17 11.78 5.41
C PRO A 95 18.31 11.37 4.21
N TYR A 96 17.61 10.25 4.37
CA TYR A 96 16.70 9.71 3.37
C TYR A 96 15.60 10.72 3.11
N LYS A 97 15.38 11.02 1.83
CA LYS A 97 14.24 11.79 1.36
C LYS A 97 13.32 10.82 0.63
N PRO A 98 12.07 10.63 1.09
CA PRO A 98 11.12 9.77 0.41
C PRO A 98 11.01 10.16 -1.06
N THR A 99 11.19 9.18 -1.95
CA THR A 99 10.82 9.35 -3.34
C THR A 99 9.32 9.63 -3.42
N PRO A 100 8.88 10.58 -4.26
CA PRO A 100 7.45 10.80 -4.47
C PRO A 100 6.81 9.47 -4.85
N PHE A 101 5.82 9.03 -4.06
CA PHE A 101 4.99 7.92 -4.46
C PHE A 101 4.21 8.36 -5.70
N VAL A 102 4.55 7.77 -6.86
CA VAL A 102 3.80 8.01 -8.09
C VAL A 102 2.54 7.15 -8.03
N GLU A 103 1.39 7.78 -7.80
CA GLU A 103 0.09 7.14 -7.99
C GLU A 103 -0.03 6.83 -9.49
N GLU A 104 0.13 5.56 -9.88
CA GLU A 104 -0.28 5.14 -11.21
C GLU A 104 -1.81 5.28 -11.29
N PRO A 105 -2.35 6.00 -12.30
CA PRO A 105 -3.79 6.10 -12.48
C PRO A 105 -4.37 4.69 -12.56
N THR A 106 -5.18 4.35 -11.56
CA THR A 106 -5.64 2.97 -11.35
C THR A 106 -6.85 2.67 -12.26
N PHE A 107 -7.48 3.70 -12.84
CA PHE A 107 -8.61 3.53 -13.75
C PHE A 107 -8.47 4.49 -14.92
N GLU A 108 -8.52 3.93 -16.12
CA GLU A 108 -8.51 4.64 -17.39
C GLU A 108 -9.82 4.34 -18.14
N ASN A 109 -10.15 5.14 -19.16
CA ASN A 109 -11.29 4.89 -20.06
C ASN A 109 -12.61 4.59 -19.32
N VAL A 110 -12.93 5.37 -18.28
CA VAL A 110 -14.10 5.11 -17.43
C VAL A 110 -15.38 5.60 -18.10
N GLU A 111 -16.30 4.67 -18.36
CA GLU A 111 -17.61 4.93 -18.95
C GLU A 111 -18.71 4.53 -17.97
N VAL A 112 -19.72 5.39 -17.81
CA VAL A 112 -20.86 5.15 -16.93
C VAL A 112 -22.11 4.97 -17.79
N SER A 113 -22.76 3.83 -17.62
CA SER A 113 -23.94 3.44 -18.40
C SER A 113 -25.05 2.88 -17.52
N ARG A 114 -26.23 2.66 -18.10
CA ARG A 114 -27.35 2.05 -17.40
C ARG A 114 -26.97 0.61 -17.01
N LEU A 115 -27.38 0.20 -15.81
CA LEU A 115 -27.15 -1.16 -15.35
C LEU A 115 -28.00 -2.17 -16.15
N GLU A 116 -27.38 -2.81 -17.15
CA GLU A 116 -28.02 -3.78 -18.04
C GLU A 116 -27.33 -5.15 -18.07
N SER A 117 -26.08 -5.25 -17.62
CA SER A 117 -25.36 -6.52 -17.56
C SER A 117 -26.13 -7.57 -16.74
N HIS A 118 -26.47 -8.68 -17.39
CA HIS A 118 -27.13 -9.83 -16.77
C HIS A 118 -26.31 -10.41 -15.62
N VAL A 119 -24.97 -10.36 -15.71
CA VAL A 119 -24.06 -10.84 -14.66
C VAL A 119 -24.15 -9.96 -13.41
N LEU A 120 -24.13 -8.64 -13.59
CA LEU A 120 -24.23 -7.69 -12.47
C LEU A 120 -25.64 -7.70 -11.84
N LEU A 121 -26.68 -7.78 -12.67
CA LEU A 121 -28.06 -7.89 -12.20
C LEU A 121 -28.29 -9.18 -11.42
N ARG A 122 -27.75 -10.30 -11.89
CA ARG A 122 -27.80 -11.57 -11.16
C ARG A 122 -27.04 -11.47 -9.82
N TYR A 123 -25.85 -10.88 -9.81
CA TYR A 123 -25.09 -10.65 -8.58
C TYR A 123 -25.89 -9.86 -7.53
N LEU A 124 -26.59 -8.80 -7.95
CA LEU A 124 -27.44 -8.02 -7.04
C LEU A 124 -28.70 -8.79 -6.61
N ALA A 125 -29.30 -9.56 -7.52
CA ALA A 125 -30.44 -10.42 -7.19
C ALA A 125 -30.08 -11.51 -6.17
N ASP A 126 -28.89 -12.12 -6.28
CA ASP A 126 -28.35 -13.08 -5.30
C ASP A 126 -28.12 -12.43 -3.91
N ARG A 127 -28.03 -11.09 -3.86
CA ARG A 127 -27.98 -10.29 -2.63
C ARG A 127 -29.34 -9.77 -2.17
N GLY A 128 -30.44 -10.23 -2.79
CA GLY A 128 -31.80 -9.84 -2.45
C GLY A 128 -32.20 -8.45 -2.94
N ILE A 129 -31.48 -7.86 -3.91
CA ILE A 129 -31.78 -6.55 -4.47
C ILE A 129 -32.58 -6.73 -5.78
N PRO A 130 -33.86 -6.32 -5.83
CA PRO A 130 -34.67 -6.44 -7.04
C PRO A 130 -34.10 -5.61 -8.20
N LYS A 131 -34.30 -6.08 -9.43
CA LYS A 131 -33.81 -5.43 -10.66
C LYS A 131 -34.23 -3.96 -10.74
N GLU A 132 -35.48 -3.66 -10.41
CA GLU A 132 -36.04 -2.31 -10.49
C GLU A 132 -35.36 -1.35 -9.51
N ILE A 133 -34.99 -1.84 -8.33
CA ILE A 133 -34.24 -1.08 -7.32
C ILE A 133 -32.79 -0.92 -7.77
N ALA A 134 -32.16 -2.00 -8.24
CA ALA A 134 -30.80 -1.98 -8.75
C ALA A 134 -30.64 -0.95 -9.88
N GLN A 135 -31.51 -0.98 -10.89
CA GLN A 135 -31.45 -0.06 -12.04
C GLN A 135 -31.81 1.38 -11.69
N ARG A 136 -32.49 1.63 -10.56
CA ARG A 136 -32.84 2.98 -10.09
C ARG A 136 -31.67 3.65 -9.38
N TYR A 137 -30.90 2.90 -8.61
CA TYR A 137 -29.88 3.45 -7.70
C TYR A 137 -28.43 3.12 -8.08
N CYS A 138 -28.23 2.16 -8.99
CA CYS A 138 -26.92 1.73 -9.42
C CYS A 138 -26.73 1.96 -10.92
N VAL A 139 -25.47 2.08 -11.32
CA VAL A 139 -25.05 2.16 -12.72
C VAL A 139 -24.10 1.01 -13.04
N GLN A 140 -23.89 0.76 -14.32
CA GLN A 140 -22.74 -0.01 -14.77
C GLN A 140 -21.58 0.97 -15.00
N VAL A 141 -20.40 0.60 -14.50
CA VAL A 141 -19.16 1.35 -14.73
C VAL A 141 -18.18 0.43 -15.45
N ASP A 142 -17.84 0.78 -16.68
CA ASP A 142 -16.84 0.13 -17.51
C ASP A 142 -15.52 0.91 -17.37
N TYR A 143 -14.39 0.23 -17.20
CA TYR A 143 -13.10 0.88 -16.97
C TYR A 143 -11.93 0.01 -17.41
N GLU A 144 -10.77 0.62 -17.58
CA GLU A 144 -9.51 -0.05 -17.85
C GLU A 144 -8.56 0.06 -16.66
N LEU A 145 -7.96 -1.06 -16.25
CA LEU A 145 -6.99 -1.14 -15.16
C LEU A 145 -5.79 -1.93 -15.67
N HIS A 146 -4.62 -1.30 -15.72
CA HIS A 146 -3.37 -1.88 -16.25
C HIS A 146 -3.54 -2.54 -17.64
N GLY A 147 -4.17 -1.84 -18.58
CA GLY A 147 -4.36 -2.33 -19.95
C GLY A 147 -5.48 -3.37 -20.13
N LYS A 148 -6.24 -3.69 -19.07
CA LYS A 148 -7.33 -4.67 -19.08
C LYS A 148 -8.66 -4.00 -18.79
N ARG A 149 -9.69 -4.36 -19.57
CA ARG A 149 -11.05 -3.85 -19.39
C ARG A 149 -11.81 -4.66 -18.34
N TYR A 150 -12.53 -3.93 -17.50
CA TYR A 150 -13.37 -4.44 -16.43
C TYR A 150 -14.71 -3.69 -16.42
N TYR A 151 -15.69 -4.26 -15.73
CA TYR A 151 -16.98 -3.62 -15.50
C TYR A 151 -17.52 -4.00 -14.12
N ALA A 152 -18.19 -3.07 -13.45
CA ALA A 152 -18.68 -3.25 -12.08
C ALA A 152 -20.01 -2.53 -11.83
N VAL A 153 -20.65 -2.85 -10.70
CA VAL A 153 -21.78 -2.06 -10.18
C VAL A 153 -21.21 -0.79 -9.54
N GLY A 154 -21.65 0.38 -9.99
CA GLY A 154 -21.32 1.67 -9.40
C GLY A 154 -22.44 2.21 -8.49
N PHE A 155 -22.07 2.56 -7.25
CA PHE A 155 -22.94 3.24 -6.29
C PHE A 155 -22.51 4.70 -6.18
N ARG A 156 -23.39 5.64 -6.50
CA ARG A 156 -23.06 7.06 -6.40
C ARG A 156 -22.74 7.43 -4.94
N ASN A 157 -21.61 8.08 -4.72
CA ASN A 157 -21.19 8.57 -3.40
C ASN A 157 -21.50 10.07 -3.23
N ASN A 158 -21.30 10.59 -2.01
CA ASN A 158 -21.58 11.99 -1.65
C ASN A 158 -20.61 13.00 -2.28
N ALA A 159 -19.52 12.52 -2.88
CA ALA A 159 -18.52 13.33 -3.57
C ALA A 159 -18.70 13.29 -5.10
N ASN A 160 -19.90 12.95 -5.59
CA ASN A 160 -20.22 12.80 -7.01
C ASN A 160 -19.43 11.70 -7.76
N GLY A 161 -18.73 10.82 -7.04
CA GLY A 161 -18.07 9.62 -7.57
C GLY A 161 -18.91 8.34 -7.49
N TYR A 162 -18.28 7.20 -7.76
CA TYR A 162 -18.90 5.88 -7.68
C TYR A 162 -18.06 4.88 -6.87
N GLU A 163 -18.64 4.28 -5.83
CA GLU A 163 -18.06 3.07 -5.23
C GLU A 163 -18.33 1.86 -6.13
N LEU A 164 -17.29 1.10 -6.48
CA LEU A 164 -17.42 -0.06 -7.35
C LEU A 164 -17.52 -1.37 -6.56
N ARG A 165 -18.39 -2.26 -7.04
CA ARG A 165 -18.52 -3.65 -6.56
C ARG A 165 -18.47 -4.61 -7.72
N TYR A 166 -17.52 -5.53 -7.69
CA TYR A 166 -17.41 -6.62 -8.65
C TYR A 166 -18.03 -7.92 -8.11
N PRO A 167 -18.64 -8.79 -8.94
CA PRO A 167 -19.28 -10.04 -8.51
C PRO A 167 -18.39 -11.10 -7.85
N ASN A 168 -17.05 -10.94 -7.86
CA ASN A 168 -16.12 -11.86 -7.20
C ASN A 168 -15.63 -11.35 -5.84
N LYS A 169 -15.52 -12.28 -4.89
CA LYS A 169 -15.28 -12.12 -3.43
C LYS A 169 -14.10 -11.24 -2.97
N TYR A 170 -13.27 -10.68 -3.84
CA TYR A 170 -11.94 -10.20 -3.46
C TYR A 170 -11.55 -8.77 -3.81
N LYS A 171 -12.45 -7.89 -4.27
CA LYS A 171 -12.09 -6.46 -4.30
C LYS A 171 -13.30 -5.54 -4.31
N ILE A 172 -13.42 -4.80 -3.21
CA ILE A 172 -14.13 -3.52 -3.16
C ILE A 172 -13.11 -2.47 -3.61
N GLN A 173 -13.43 -1.66 -4.61
CA GLN A 173 -12.61 -0.52 -5.03
C GLN A 173 -13.51 0.70 -5.19
N THR A 174 -13.06 1.86 -4.71
CA THR A 174 -13.81 3.12 -4.81
C THR A 174 -13.22 3.98 -5.91
N ILE A 175 -14.07 4.52 -6.80
CA ILE A 175 -13.71 5.58 -7.74
C ILE A 175 -14.34 6.89 -7.26
N ILE A 176 -13.54 7.92 -7.04
CA ILE A 176 -14.05 9.27 -6.74
C ILE A 176 -13.91 10.13 -8.00
N TYR A 177 -15.00 10.76 -8.43
CA TYR A 177 -14.96 11.79 -9.46
C TYR A 177 -14.93 13.16 -8.77
N ASN A 178 -13.81 13.88 -8.86
CA ASN A 178 -13.82 15.32 -8.57
C ASN A 178 -14.08 16.07 -9.88
N GLN A 179 -15.23 16.74 -9.99
CA GLN A 179 -15.57 17.61 -11.13
C GLN A 179 -14.87 18.99 -11.06
N LEU A 180 -13.87 19.16 -10.22
CA LEU A 180 -13.13 20.42 -10.11
C LEU A 180 -11.79 20.28 -10.83
N GLU A 181 -11.80 20.86 -12.02
CA GLU A 181 -10.66 21.24 -12.86
C GLU A 181 -9.96 20.12 -13.63
N SER A 182 -10.05 20.30 -14.96
CA SER A 182 -9.20 19.78 -16.01
C SER A 182 -7.83 19.27 -15.54
N SER A 183 -7.58 18.01 -15.94
CA SER A 183 -6.29 17.35 -16.18
C SER A 183 -5.62 16.49 -15.12
N GLU A 184 -6.16 16.29 -13.91
CA GLU A 184 -5.59 15.27 -12.99
C GLU A 184 -6.68 14.47 -12.26
N TYR A 185 -6.94 13.26 -12.74
CA TYR A 185 -7.84 12.30 -12.11
C TYR A 185 -7.13 11.64 -10.91
N SER A 186 -7.29 12.19 -9.70
CA SER A 186 -6.83 11.51 -8.48
C SER A 186 -7.92 10.58 -7.95
N ILE A 187 -7.62 9.28 -7.95
CA ILE A 187 -8.51 8.21 -7.50
C ILE A 187 -8.08 7.81 -6.10
N MET A 188 -8.83 8.24 -5.07
CA MET A 188 -8.60 7.76 -3.70
C MET A 188 -9.29 6.41 -3.47
N LEU A 189 -8.47 5.39 -3.20
CA LEU A 189 -8.91 4.13 -2.59
C LEU A 189 -8.97 4.32 -1.06
N PHE A 190 -10.09 3.95 -0.45
CA PHE A 190 -10.22 3.75 1.00
C PHE A 190 -10.08 2.27 1.34
#